data_AF-A0A2E5X7S0-F1
#
_entry.id   AF-A0A2E5X7S0-F1
#
_cell.length_a   1.000
_cell.length_b   1.000
_cell.length_c   1.000
_cell.angle_alpha   90.00
_cell.angle_beta   90.00
_cell.angle_gamma   90.00
#
_symmetry.space_group_name_H-M   'P 1'
#
loop_
_entity.id
_entity.type
_entity.pdbx_description
1 polymer ?
#
loop_
_entity_poly.entity_id
_entity_poly.type
_entity_poly.pdbx_seq_one_letter_code
_entity_poly.pdbx_strand_id
1 'polypeptide(L)'
;MGRTTHVAKLAVGLLLTVLTMWNLHIGFYQMGGGEMHKLVLTMVFSGSCSETAIRADINAAGISDCLQPLGTWEPIDVILLSIGVILSWRALRALFSSNRRRSRTERQGKNLQRLGMLVAFVGVADFFGMLTDDGRPMDAGELLGFPFPNGVSLILLTTALLLSLIGGSMQRRGRRSSSGSTSSGTRRFLGPAERHLPGDFSVGQLRKALMLDAFEDPFQVSTGDDWGDSVGRTCHYCNGAGCDQCDNTGYL
;
A
#
# COMPACT_ATOMS: atom_id res chain seq x y z
N MET A 1 -3.38 11.45 -12.90
CA MET A 1 -2.01 11.92 -12.56
C MET A 1 -1.17 10.95 -11.70
N GLY A 2 -1.67 9.81 -11.20
CA GLY A 2 -0.91 8.95 -10.29
C GLY A 2 0.24 8.13 -10.90
N ARG A 3 0.01 7.42 -12.02
CA ARG A 3 1.01 6.48 -12.57
C ARG A 3 2.26 7.16 -13.14
N THR A 4 2.11 8.30 -13.79
CA THR A 4 3.25 9.05 -14.38
C THR A 4 4.25 9.50 -13.33
N THR A 5 3.76 9.96 -12.16
CA THR A 5 4.65 10.37 -11.05
C THR A 5 5.40 9.19 -10.43
N HIS A 6 4.80 8.00 -10.39
CA HIS A 6 5.49 6.80 -9.93
C HIS A 6 6.54 6.32 -10.94
N VAL A 7 6.25 6.39 -12.23
CA VAL A 7 7.24 6.09 -13.29
C VAL A 7 8.43 7.05 -13.21
N ALA A 8 8.18 8.35 -13.04
CA ALA A 8 9.25 9.34 -12.87
C ALA A 8 10.11 9.04 -11.63
N LYS A 9 9.50 8.73 -10.48
CA LYS A 9 10.22 8.33 -9.27
C LYS A 9 11.05 7.07 -9.45
N LEU A 10 10.54 6.10 -10.20
CA LEU A 10 11.28 4.88 -10.54
C LEU A 10 12.49 5.19 -11.43
N ALA A 11 12.30 6.02 -12.46
CA ALA A 11 13.38 6.42 -13.36
C ALA A 11 14.49 7.16 -12.61
N VAL A 12 14.14 8.14 -11.77
CA VAL A 12 15.09 8.89 -10.94
C VAL A 12 15.80 7.97 -9.95
N GLY A 13 15.05 7.09 -9.28
CA GLY A 13 15.63 6.13 -8.34
C GLY A 13 16.65 5.20 -8.99
N LEU A 14 16.30 4.63 -10.15
CA LEU A 14 17.20 3.76 -10.90
C LEU A 14 18.43 4.52 -11.40
N LEU A 15 18.24 5.71 -11.95
CA LEU A 15 19.33 6.56 -12.43
C LEU A 15 20.32 6.86 -11.30
N LEU A 16 19.84 7.22 -10.10
CA LEU A 16 20.71 7.43 -8.95
C LEU A 16 21.50 6.17 -8.58
N THR A 17 20.82 5.01 -8.49
CA THR A 17 21.52 3.75 -8.15
C THR A 17 22.57 3.34 -9.18
N VAL A 18 22.25 3.50 -10.47
CA VAL A 18 23.16 3.13 -11.56
C VAL A 18 24.35 4.08 -11.58
N LEU A 19 24.13 5.39 -11.46
CA LEU A 19 25.21 6.37 -11.41
C LEU A 19 26.14 6.14 -10.21
N THR A 20 25.60 5.85 -9.03
CA THR A 20 26.44 5.58 -7.84
C THR A 20 27.27 4.32 -8.02
N MET A 21 26.67 3.24 -8.53
CA MET A 21 27.39 1.98 -8.74
C MET A 21 28.41 2.10 -9.87
N TRP A 22 28.09 2.84 -10.93
CA TRP A 22 29.01 3.12 -12.03
C TRP A 22 30.21 3.92 -11.54
N ASN A 23 30.00 5.01 -10.79
CA ASN A 23 31.09 5.80 -10.22
C ASN A 23 32.01 4.96 -9.33
N LEU A 24 31.44 4.07 -8.53
CA LEU A 24 32.18 3.28 -7.55
C LEU A 24 33.00 2.16 -8.20
N HIS A 25 32.47 1.48 -9.22
CA HIS A 25 33.11 0.32 -9.83
C HIS A 25 33.87 0.60 -11.12
N ILE A 26 33.40 1.54 -11.94
CA ILE A 26 33.98 1.84 -13.25
C ILE A 26 34.69 3.20 -13.22
N GLY A 27 34.19 4.14 -12.43
CA GLY A 27 34.72 5.50 -12.38
C GLY A 27 34.15 6.38 -13.49
N PHE A 28 34.29 7.69 -13.31
CA PHE A 28 33.80 8.69 -14.25
C PHE A 28 34.90 9.54 -14.86
N TYR A 29 36.13 9.47 -14.32
CA TYR A 29 37.25 10.27 -14.80
C TYR A 29 38.41 9.38 -15.22
N GLN A 30 38.93 9.60 -16.42
CA GLN A 30 40.09 8.88 -16.95
C GLN A 30 41.32 9.79 -16.87
N MET A 31 42.36 9.35 -16.16
CA MET A 31 43.64 10.04 -16.19
C MET A 31 44.41 9.71 -17.48
N GLY A 32 45.43 10.51 -17.81
CA GLY A 32 46.24 10.35 -19.03
C GLY A 32 46.92 8.98 -19.20
N GLY A 33 47.01 8.17 -18.13
CA GLY A 33 47.51 6.79 -18.17
C GLY A 33 46.46 5.72 -18.51
N GLY A 34 45.20 6.11 -18.76
CA GLY A 34 44.10 5.18 -19.04
C GLY A 34 43.43 4.60 -17.79
N GLU A 35 43.97 4.87 -16.59
CA GLU A 35 43.37 4.47 -15.32
C GLU A 35 42.11 5.29 -15.01
N MET A 36 41.05 4.58 -14.62
CA MET A 36 39.78 5.17 -14.27
C MET A 36 39.73 5.45 -12.76
N HIS A 37 39.25 6.64 -12.43
CA HIS A 37 39.09 7.09 -11.06
C HIS A 37 37.63 7.45 -10.77
N LYS A 38 37.28 7.24 -9.50
CA LYS A 38 36.01 7.63 -8.92
C LYS A 38 36.03 9.15 -8.69
N LEU A 39 34.94 9.83 -9.05
CA LEU A 39 34.74 11.24 -8.69
C LEU A 39 34.07 11.35 -7.32
N VAL A 40 34.57 12.23 -6.47
CA VAL A 40 33.93 12.57 -5.19
C VAL A 40 32.69 13.43 -5.47
N LEU A 41 31.51 12.79 -5.51
CA LEU A 41 30.26 13.44 -5.95
C LEU A 41 29.89 14.68 -5.12
N THR A 42 30.20 14.70 -3.82
CA THR A 42 29.93 15.87 -2.96
C THR A 42 30.65 17.12 -3.47
N MET A 43 31.92 16.97 -3.83
CA MET A 43 32.75 18.07 -4.30
C MET A 43 32.44 18.50 -5.74
N VAL A 44 31.92 17.56 -6.55
CA VAL A 44 31.37 17.89 -7.87
C VAL A 44 30.07 18.68 -7.73
N PHE A 45 29.16 18.27 -6.83
CA PHE A 45 27.90 18.99 -6.61
C PHE A 45 28.07 20.33 -5.92
N SER A 46 29.10 20.52 -5.08
CA SER A 46 29.45 21.83 -4.53
C SER A 46 30.12 22.76 -5.54
N GLY A 47 30.49 22.26 -6.72
CA GLY A 47 31.18 23.02 -7.76
C GLY A 47 32.66 23.26 -7.47
N SER A 48 33.22 22.67 -6.42
CA SER A 48 34.66 22.79 -6.10
C SER A 48 35.52 21.94 -7.02
N CYS A 49 34.97 20.86 -7.58
CA CYS A 49 35.65 19.99 -8.53
C CYS A 49 35.11 20.18 -9.94
N SER A 50 35.77 21.06 -10.71
CA SER A 50 35.58 21.20 -12.16
C SER A 50 36.74 20.53 -12.91
N GLU A 51 36.55 20.20 -14.18
CA GLU A 51 37.60 19.57 -14.99
C GLU A 51 38.88 20.42 -15.03
N THR A 52 38.75 21.75 -15.05
CA THR A 52 39.89 22.66 -15.05
C THR A 52 40.61 22.66 -13.71
N ALA A 53 39.89 22.59 -12.58
CA ALA A 53 40.47 22.47 -11.25
C ALA A 53 41.22 21.14 -11.09
N ILE A 54 40.60 20.03 -11.51
CA ILE A 54 41.21 18.70 -11.46
C ILE A 54 42.52 18.65 -12.27
N ARG A 55 42.53 19.23 -13.48
CA ARG A 55 43.75 19.30 -14.30
C ARG A 55 44.81 20.19 -13.67
N ALA A 56 44.43 21.31 -13.05
CA ALA A 56 45.38 22.19 -12.37
C ALA A 56 46.03 21.49 -11.17
N ASP A 57 45.26 20.79 -10.35
CA ASP A 57 45.76 20.04 -9.18
C ASP A 57 46.70 18.90 -9.60
N ILE A 58 46.32 18.13 -10.62
CA ILE A 58 47.17 17.06 -11.17
C ILE A 58 48.50 17.63 -11.69
N ASN A 59 48.47 18.78 -12.37
CA ASN A 59 49.70 19.39 -12.91
C ASN A 59 50.59 20.00 -11.80
N ALA A 60 50.00 20.45 -10.69
CA ALA A 60 50.73 21.09 -9.60
C ALA A 60 51.29 20.10 -8.58
N ALA A 61 50.48 19.13 -8.15
CA ALA A 61 50.79 18.22 -7.05
C ALA A 61 50.78 16.73 -7.44
N GLY A 62 50.37 16.39 -8.67
CA GLY A 62 50.24 15.00 -9.14
C GLY A 62 49.05 14.24 -8.56
N ILE A 63 48.27 14.86 -7.66
CA ILE A 63 47.13 14.27 -6.94
C ILE A 63 46.03 15.34 -6.88
N SER A 64 44.76 14.93 -6.98
CA SER A 64 43.60 15.81 -6.77
C SER A 64 42.67 15.19 -5.74
N ASP A 65 42.22 15.99 -4.78
CA ASP A 65 41.27 15.58 -3.72
C ASP A 65 39.88 15.22 -4.28
N CYS A 66 39.60 15.63 -5.52
CA CYS A 66 38.38 15.31 -6.26
C CYS A 66 38.31 13.85 -6.72
N LEU A 67 39.44 13.14 -6.71
CA LEU A 67 39.61 11.82 -7.29
C LEU A 67 39.92 10.79 -6.21
N GLN A 68 39.24 9.65 -6.28
CA GLN A 68 39.45 8.53 -5.38
C GLN A 68 39.71 7.24 -6.15
N PRO A 69 40.40 6.26 -5.53
CA PRO A 69 40.53 4.94 -6.10
C PRO A 69 39.17 4.22 -6.15
N LEU A 70 38.99 3.40 -7.18
CA LEU A 70 37.78 2.60 -7.38
C LEU A 70 37.51 1.68 -6.19
N GLY A 71 36.24 1.38 -5.93
CA GLY A 71 35.81 0.46 -4.85
C GLY A 71 35.81 1.06 -3.44
N THR A 72 36.24 2.32 -3.28
CA THR A 72 36.16 3.02 -1.99
C THR A 72 34.74 3.54 -1.74
N TRP A 73 34.14 3.11 -0.64
CA TRP A 73 32.79 3.53 -0.24
C TRP A 73 32.89 4.78 0.63
N GLU A 74 32.26 5.87 0.18
CA GLU A 74 32.07 7.05 1.00
C GLU A 74 30.66 7.11 1.61
N PRO A 75 30.48 7.86 2.71
CA PRO A 75 29.15 8.08 3.28
C PRO A 75 28.14 8.59 2.25
N ILE A 76 28.58 9.45 1.31
CA ILE A 76 27.70 10.00 0.28
C ILE A 76 27.21 8.92 -0.70
N ASP A 77 28.06 7.96 -1.08
CA ASP A 77 27.69 6.88 -1.99
C ASP A 77 26.61 6.01 -1.35
N VAL A 78 26.76 5.70 -0.06
CA VAL A 78 25.76 4.94 0.71
C VAL A 78 24.44 5.70 0.80
N ILE A 79 24.48 7.01 1.06
CA ILE A 79 23.29 7.86 1.12
C ILE A 79 22.59 7.87 -0.24
N LEU A 80 23.30 8.18 -1.33
CA LEU A 80 22.71 8.26 -2.67
C LEU A 80 22.15 6.91 -3.13
N LEU A 81 22.89 5.83 -2.91
CA LEU A 81 22.45 4.47 -3.23
C LEU A 81 21.21 4.09 -2.42
N SER A 82 21.18 4.39 -1.11
CA SER A 82 20.02 4.10 -0.26
C SER A 82 18.77 4.88 -0.73
N ILE A 83 18.91 6.16 -1.07
CA ILE A 83 17.83 6.99 -1.61
C ILE A 83 17.33 6.41 -2.93
N GLY A 84 18.23 6.07 -3.84
CA GLY A 84 17.90 5.48 -5.13
C GLY A 84 17.14 4.16 -4.99
N VAL A 85 17.59 3.28 -4.10
CA VAL A 85 16.92 1.99 -3.79
C VAL A 85 15.54 2.23 -3.18
N ILE A 86 15.41 3.13 -2.20
CA ILE A 86 14.13 3.43 -1.54
C ILE A 86 13.11 4.00 -2.53
N LEU A 87 13.54 4.94 -3.39
CA LEU A 87 12.68 5.54 -4.42
C LEU A 87 12.21 4.49 -5.42
N SER A 88 13.14 3.71 -5.96
CA SER A 88 12.85 2.61 -6.90
C SER A 88 11.87 1.61 -6.28
N TRP A 89 12.13 1.18 -5.06
CA TRP A 89 11.31 0.21 -4.34
C TRP A 89 9.90 0.72 -4.03
N ARG A 90 9.76 1.97 -3.57
CA ARG A 90 8.46 2.59 -3.31
C ARG A 90 7.67 2.77 -4.60
N ALA A 91 8.32 3.20 -5.67
CA ALA A 91 7.68 3.36 -6.97
C ALA A 91 7.24 2.02 -7.57
N LEU A 92 8.10 0.99 -7.51
CA LEU A 92 7.79 -0.37 -7.94
C LEU A 92 6.58 -0.92 -7.15
N ARG A 93 6.61 -0.79 -5.82
CA ARG A 93 5.45 -1.18 -4.99
C ARG A 93 4.19 -0.44 -5.38
N ALA A 94 4.24 0.85 -5.70
CA ALA A 94 3.06 1.62 -6.09
C ALA A 94 2.55 1.24 -7.50
N LEU A 95 3.44 0.96 -8.44
CA LEU A 95 3.09 0.56 -9.81
C LEU A 95 2.50 -0.84 -9.88
N PHE A 96 3.03 -1.76 -9.06
CA PHE A 96 2.59 -3.16 -9.01
C PHE A 96 1.64 -3.48 -7.85
N SER A 97 1.39 -2.53 -6.93
CA SER A 97 0.31 -2.72 -5.96
C SER A 97 -1.00 -2.65 -6.70
N SER A 98 -1.71 -3.78 -6.76
CA SER A 98 -3.13 -3.73 -7.11
C SER A 98 -3.81 -2.80 -6.13
N ASN A 99 -4.65 -1.91 -6.66
CA ASN A 99 -5.38 -0.87 -5.91
C ASN A 99 -6.48 -1.49 -5.01
N ARG A 100 -6.23 -2.69 -4.50
CA ARG A 100 -7.08 -3.38 -3.55
C ARG A 100 -7.01 -2.57 -2.26
N ARG A 101 -8.05 -1.75 -2.05
CA ARG A 101 -8.33 -1.11 -0.77
C ARG A 101 -8.42 -2.23 0.27
N ARG A 102 -7.29 -2.54 0.91
CA ARG A 102 -7.27 -3.45 2.06
C ARG A 102 -8.26 -2.89 3.06
N SER A 103 -9.28 -3.68 3.39
CA SER A 103 -10.28 -3.30 4.38
C SER A 103 -9.56 -2.89 5.67
N ARG A 104 -10.16 -1.99 6.45
CA ARG A 104 -9.64 -1.58 7.76
C ARG A 104 -9.31 -2.80 8.63
N THR A 105 -10.13 -3.85 8.53
CA THR A 105 -9.96 -5.15 9.19
C THR A 105 -8.75 -5.95 8.70
N GLU A 106 -8.43 -5.93 7.40
CA GLU A 106 -7.21 -6.57 6.88
C GLU A 106 -5.94 -5.83 7.34
N ARG A 107 -6.00 -4.49 7.43
CA ARG A 107 -4.88 -3.67 7.93
C ARG A 107 -4.64 -3.89 9.43
N GLN A 108 -5.71 -3.87 10.23
CA GLN A 108 -5.64 -4.16 11.66
C GLN A 108 -5.12 -5.58 11.90
N GLY A 109 -5.60 -6.58 11.15
CA GLY A 109 -5.09 -7.96 11.26
C GLY A 109 -3.60 -8.07 10.95
N LYS A 110 -3.08 -7.36 9.94
CA LYS A 110 -1.65 -7.34 9.61
C LYS A 110 -0.79 -6.69 10.69
N ASN A 111 -1.27 -5.58 11.26
CA ASN A 111 -0.54 -4.91 12.34
C ASN A 111 -0.52 -5.77 13.60
N LEU A 112 -1.64 -6.43 13.92
CA LEU A 112 -1.72 -7.35 15.06
C LEU A 112 -0.81 -8.57 14.87
N GLN A 113 -0.73 -9.11 13.65
CA GLN A 113 0.18 -10.20 13.33
C GLN A 113 1.65 -9.78 13.45
N ARG A 114 2.01 -8.56 13.02
CA ARG A 114 3.37 -8.02 13.22
C ARG A 114 3.69 -7.81 14.69
N LEU A 115 2.74 -7.31 15.47
CA LEU A 115 2.89 -7.15 16.91
C LEU A 115 3.08 -8.51 17.59
N GLY A 116 2.24 -9.49 17.27
CA GLY A 116 2.38 -10.86 17.77
C GLY A 116 3.73 -11.47 17.41
N MET A 117 4.23 -11.25 16.20
CA MET A 117 5.57 -11.73 15.79
C MET A 117 6.69 -11.07 16.59
N LEU A 118 6.63 -9.76 16.84
CA LEU A 118 7.63 -9.06 17.67
C LEU A 118 7.60 -9.57 19.12
N VAL A 119 6.41 -9.73 19.70
CA VAL A 119 6.26 -10.28 21.06
C VAL A 119 6.76 -11.72 21.12
N ALA A 120 6.54 -12.53 20.07
CA ALA A 120 7.08 -13.89 19.99
C ALA A 120 8.61 -13.88 19.99
N PHE A 121 9.25 -12.98 19.23
CA PHE A 121 10.72 -12.86 19.24
C PHE A 121 11.26 -12.54 20.63
N VAL A 122 10.63 -11.60 21.35
CA VAL A 122 11.02 -11.27 22.73
C VAL A 122 10.77 -12.47 23.65
N GLY A 123 9.63 -13.14 23.55
CA GLY A 123 9.32 -14.34 24.35
C GLY A 123 10.27 -15.51 24.09
N VAL A 124 10.75 -15.70 22.86
CA VAL A 124 11.77 -16.71 22.53
C VAL A 124 13.12 -16.32 23.11
N ALA A 125 13.53 -15.05 23.00
CA ALA A 125 14.76 -14.57 23.60
C ALA A 125 14.75 -14.73 25.13
N ASP A 126 13.61 -14.46 25.77
CA ASP A 126 13.40 -14.68 27.20
C ASP A 126 13.46 -16.17 27.56
N PHE A 127 12.81 -17.04 26.77
CA PHE A 127 12.81 -18.48 27.01
C PHE A 127 14.22 -19.09 26.98
N PHE A 128 15.09 -18.60 26.08
CA PHE A 128 16.49 -19.00 26.03
C PHE A 128 17.37 -18.29 27.06
N GLY A 129 16.79 -17.44 27.92
CA GLY A 129 17.53 -16.70 28.95
C GLY A 129 18.48 -15.65 28.39
N MET A 130 18.29 -15.21 27.14
CA MET A 130 19.13 -14.19 26.49
C MET A 130 18.85 -12.78 27.04
N LEU A 131 17.78 -12.62 27.82
CA LEU A 131 17.36 -11.35 28.43
C LEU A 131 17.82 -11.20 29.89
N THR A 132 18.46 -12.21 30.47
CA THR A 132 19.02 -12.16 31.84
C THR A 132 20.48 -12.58 31.85
N ASP A 133 21.26 -12.07 32.80
CA ASP A 133 22.68 -12.38 32.93
C ASP A 133 22.92 -13.83 33.40
N ASP A 134 21.93 -14.45 34.04
CA ASP A 134 21.98 -15.82 34.57
C ASP A 134 21.59 -16.92 33.57
N GLY A 135 21.21 -16.55 32.33
CA GLY A 135 20.80 -17.50 31.28
C GLY A 135 19.48 -18.25 31.57
N ARG A 136 18.63 -17.74 32.47
CA ARG A 136 17.32 -18.31 32.83
C ARG A 136 16.17 -17.44 32.29
N PRO A 137 14.97 -18.00 32.05
CA PRO A 137 13.82 -17.16 31.72
C PRO A 137 13.49 -16.23 32.89
N MET A 138 13.06 -14.99 32.58
CA MET A 138 12.66 -14.02 33.60
C MET A 138 11.51 -14.58 34.46
N ASP A 139 11.69 -14.57 35.78
CA ASP A 139 10.66 -14.98 36.72
C ASP A 139 9.64 -13.85 36.91
N ALA A 140 8.37 -14.13 36.62
CA ALA A 140 7.30 -13.16 36.75
C ALA A 140 7.03 -12.75 38.22
N GLY A 141 7.54 -13.54 39.18
CA GLY A 141 7.47 -13.24 40.60
C GLY A 141 8.27 -12.00 41.01
N GLU A 142 9.43 -11.76 40.39
CA GLU A 142 10.26 -10.60 40.70
C GLU A 142 9.74 -9.31 40.02
N LEU A 143 9.11 -9.44 38.85
CA LEU A 143 8.64 -8.28 38.08
C LEU A 143 7.21 -7.85 38.42
N LEU A 144 6.31 -8.80 38.73
CA LEU A 144 4.87 -8.55 38.94
C LEU A 144 4.41 -8.83 40.39
N GLY A 145 5.30 -9.32 41.26
CA GLY A 145 4.99 -9.55 42.68
C GLY A 145 4.13 -10.78 42.98
N PHE A 146 3.85 -11.62 41.98
CA PHE A 146 3.09 -12.86 42.13
C PHE A 146 3.85 -14.04 41.51
N PRO A 147 4.04 -15.17 42.23
CA PRO A 147 4.77 -16.31 41.71
C PRO A 147 3.94 -17.01 40.62
N PHE A 148 4.37 -16.90 39.37
CA PHE A 148 3.84 -17.72 38.27
C PHE A 148 4.77 -18.91 38.03
N PRO A 149 4.24 -20.15 37.95
CA PRO A 149 5.05 -21.37 37.92
C PRO A 149 5.91 -21.54 36.66
N ASN A 150 5.71 -20.74 35.61
CA ASN A 150 6.32 -20.95 34.29
C ASN A 150 7.01 -19.68 33.71
N GLY A 151 7.34 -18.69 34.54
CA GLY A 151 8.05 -17.47 34.11
C GLY A 151 7.27 -16.52 33.17
N VAL A 152 7.88 -15.38 32.82
CA VAL A 152 7.30 -14.36 31.92
C VAL A 152 7.29 -14.84 30.46
N SER A 153 8.27 -15.66 30.07
CA SER A 153 8.42 -16.19 28.70
C SER A 153 7.17 -16.92 28.19
N LEU A 154 6.53 -17.75 29.01
CA LEU A 154 5.29 -18.46 28.63
C LEU A 154 4.12 -17.49 28.43
N ILE A 155 4.04 -16.43 29.23
CA ILE A 155 3.01 -15.38 29.11
C ILE A 155 3.23 -14.59 27.80
N LEU A 156 4.46 -14.24 27.48
CA LEU A 156 4.80 -13.56 26.22
C LEU A 156 4.51 -14.43 25.00
N LEU A 157 4.85 -15.72 25.03
CA LEU A 157 4.60 -16.64 23.91
C LEU A 157 3.10 -16.91 23.72
N THR A 158 2.33 -17.07 24.79
CA THR A 158 0.87 -17.27 24.71
C THR A 158 0.15 -16.03 24.20
N THR A 159 0.52 -14.84 24.71
CA THR A 159 -0.03 -13.57 24.21
C THR A 159 0.35 -13.32 22.75
N ALA A 160 1.58 -13.63 22.35
CA ALA A 160 2.02 -13.57 20.95
C ALA A 160 1.21 -14.48 20.02
N LEU A 161 0.94 -15.71 20.47
CA LEU A 161 0.13 -16.68 19.73
C LEU A 161 -1.32 -16.20 19.58
N LEU A 162 -1.93 -15.68 20.65
CA LEU A 162 -3.28 -15.11 20.61
C LEU A 162 -3.36 -13.91 19.64
N LEU A 163 -2.42 -12.97 19.72
CA LEU A 163 -2.35 -11.82 18.80
C LEU A 163 -2.18 -12.28 17.34
N SER A 164 -1.36 -13.29 17.10
CA SER A 164 -1.16 -13.85 15.76
C SER A 164 -2.40 -14.55 15.23
N LEU A 165 -3.12 -15.29 16.08
CA LEU A 165 -4.37 -15.98 15.72
C LEU A 165 -5.49 -14.99 15.43
N ILE A 166 -5.73 -13.98 16.28
CA ILE A 166 -6.79 -13.01 16.00
C ILE A 166 -6.39 -12.09 14.84
N GLY A 167 -5.10 -11.80 14.66
CA GLY A 167 -4.59 -11.07 13.49
C GLY A 167 -4.85 -11.84 12.19
N GLY A 168 -4.56 -13.14 12.19
CA GLY A 168 -4.81 -14.04 11.07
C GLY A 168 -6.31 -14.24 10.78
N SER A 169 -7.15 -14.38 11.82
CA SER A 169 -8.60 -14.52 11.65
C SER A 169 -9.23 -13.24 11.10
N MET A 170 -8.81 -12.06 11.57
CA MET A 170 -9.22 -10.76 11.05
C MET A 170 -8.76 -10.55 9.61
N GLN A 171 -7.55 -10.99 9.26
CA GLN A 171 -7.07 -10.93 7.88
C GLN A 171 -7.90 -11.84 6.96
N ARG A 172 -8.24 -13.06 7.39
CA ARG A 172 -9.12 -13.98 6.65
C ARG A 172 -10.52 -13.39 6.50
N ARG A 173 -11.08 -12.79 7.55
CA ARG A 173 -12.40 -12.12 7.51
C ARG A 173 -12.39 -10.89 6.61
N GLY A 174 -11.34 -10.08 6.64
CA GLY A 174 -11.16 -8.93 5.73
C GLY A 174 -11.07 -9.34 4.27
N ARG A 175 -10.37 -10.44 3.96
CA ARG A 175 -10.31 -11.02 2.61
C ARG A 175 -11.67 -11.54 2.14
N ARG A 176 -12.43 -12.20 3.01
CA ARG A 176 -13.79 -12.72 2.72
C ARG A 176 -14.83 -11.62 2.53
N SER A 177 -14.76 -10.55 3.34
CA SER A 177 -15.63 -9.37 3.19
C SER A 177 -15.35 -8.64 1.87
N SER A 178 -14.08 -8.55 1.45
CA SER A 178 -13.70 -8.00 0.15
C SER A 178 -14.09 -8.89 -1.03
N SER A 179 -14.31 -10.19 -0.84
CA SER A 179 -14.84 -11.08 -1.88
C SER A 179 -16.37 -11.17 -1.88
N GLY A 180 -17.04 -10.59 -0.88
CA GLY A 180 -18.50 -10.59 -0.76
C GLY A 180 -19.21 -9.60 -1.68
N SER A 181 -18.50 -8.66 -2.32
CA SER A 181 -19.07 -7.75 -3.33
C SER A 181 -19.07 -8.34 -4.75
N THR A 182 -18.62 -9.57 -4.91
CA THR A 182 -18.75 -10.34 -6.15
C THR A 182 -18.94 -11.80 -5.76
N SER A 183 -20.21 -12.20 -5.61
CA SER A 183 -20.62 -13.59 -5.49
C SER A 183 -20.08 -14.37 -6.69
N SER A 184 -18.94 -15.03 -6.49
CA SER A 184 -18.31 -15.93 -7.45
C SER A 184 -18.49 -17.35 -6.95
N GLY A 185 -19.53 -18.01 -7.45
CA GLY A 185 -19.74 -19.45 -7.29
C GLY A 185 -20.84 -19.96 -8.23
N THR A 186 -21.87 -19.15 -8.45
CA THR A 186 -22.80 -19.30 -9.56
C THR A 186 -22.75 -17.99 -10.34
N ARG A 187 -22.44 -18.06 -11.64
CA ARG A 187 -22.71 -16.91 -12.51
C ARG A 187 -24.22 -16.68 -12.37
N ARG A 188 -24.63 -15.65 -11.61
CA ARG A 188 -26.02 -15.20 -11.60
C ARG A 188 -26.35 -15.00 -13.08
N PHE A 189 -27.25 -15.82 -13.60
CA PHE A 189 -27.62 -15.77 -15.00
C PHE A 189 -28.17 -14.37 -15.25
N LEU A 190 -27.36 -13.52 -15.89
CA LEU A 190 -27.77 -12.20 -16.29
C LEU A 190 -28.53 -12.37 -17.59
N GLY A 191 -29.83 -12.06 -17.54
CA GLY A 191 -30.67 -12.00 -18.73
C GLY A 191 -30.09 -10.99 -19.76
N PRO A 192 -30.44 -11.11 -21.05
CA PRO A 192 -29.96 -10.18 -22.08
C PRO A 192 -30.21 -8.69 -21.75
N ALA A 193 -31.29 -8.38 -21.04
CA ALA A 193 -31.62 -7.03 -20.58
C ALA A 193 -30.72 -6.54 -19.43
N GLU A 194 -30.31 -7.43 -18.52
CA GLU A 194 -29.48 -7.08 -17.36
C GLU A 194 -28.02 -6.79 -17.73
N ARG A 195 -27.55 -7.26 -18.90
CA ARG A 195 -26.17 -7.02 -19.37
C ARG A 195 -25.87 -5.56 -19.68
N HIS A 196 -26.89 -4.78 -19.98
CA HIS A 196 -26.76 -3.37 -20.35
C HIS A 196 -26.98 -2.43 -19.17
N LEU A 197 -27.25 -2.98 -17.98
CA LEU A 197 -27.58 -2.23 -16.78
C LEU A 197 -26.37 -2.15 -15.82
N PRO A 198 -26.24 -1.04 -15.06
CA PRO A 198 -25.21 -0.90 -14.04
C PRO A 198 -25.41 -1.96 -12.93
N GLY A 199 -24.33 -2.42 -12.29
CA GLY A 199 -24.38 -3.53 -11.32
C GLY A 199 -25.33 -3.34 -10.13
N ASP A 200 -25.70 -2.10 -9.83
CA ASP A 200 -26.72 -1.71 -8.85
C ASP A 200 -27.92 -1.08 -9.59
N PHE A 201 -28.66 -1.88 -10.37
CA PHE A 201 -29.84 -1.39 -11.09
C PHE A 201 -31.11 -1.50 -10.25
N SER A 202 -31.99 -0.49 -10.36
CA SER A 202 -33.30 -0.52 -9.71
C SER A 202 -34.31 -1.37 -10.50
N VAL A 203 -35.38 -1.82 -9.84
CA VAL A 203 -36.48 -2.57 -10.49
C VAL A 203 -37.09 -1.76 -11.65
N GLY A 204 -37.15 -0.42 -11.52
CA GLY A 204 -37.61 0.46 -12.60
C GLY A 204 -36.67 0.48 -13.81
N GLN A 205 -35.35 0.45 -13.60
CA GLN A 205 -34.39 0.37 -14.71
C GLN A 205 -34.46 -0.96 -15.45
N LEU A 206 -34.69 -2.06 -14.73
CA LEU A 206 -34.92 -3.37 -15.32
C LEU A 206 -36.22 -3.40 -16.15
N ARG A 207 -37.30 -2.84 -15.60
CA ARG A 207 -38.61 -2.75 -16.27
C ARG A 207 -38.54 -1.95 -17.56
N LYS A 208 -37.85 -0.80 -17.53
CA LYS A 208 -37.59 0.05 -18.69
C LYS A 208 -36.73 -0.65 -19.74
N ALA A 209 -35.68 -1.37 -19.31
CA ALA A 209 -34.82 -2.14 -20.22
C ALA A 209 -35.55 -3.29 -20.93
N LEU A 210 -36.63 -3.79 -20.32
CA LEU A 210 -37.51 -4.80 -20.90
C LEU A 210 -38.71 -4.19 -21.67
N MET A 211 -38.77 -2.86 -21.81
CA MET A 211 -39.85 -2.11 -22.47
C MET A 211 -41.27 -2.45 -21.98
N LEU A 212 -41.43 -2.86 -20.71
CA LEU A 212 -42.79 -3.11 -20.17
C LEU A 212 -43.62 -1.83 -20.03
N ASP A 213 -42.97 -0.68 -19.97
CA ASP A 213 -43.64 0.62 -19.89
C ASP A 213 -44.44 0.94 -21.17
N ALA A 214 -44.15 0.26 -22.29
CA ALA A 214 -44.90 0.41 -23.54
C ALA A 214 -46.22 -0.38 -23.57
N PHE A 215 -46.43 -1.28 -22.61
CA PHE A 215 -47.61 -2.14 -22.50
C PHE A 215 -48.50 -1.80 -21.31
N GLU A 216 -48.19 -0.70 -20.61
CA GLU A 216 -49.01 -0.22 -19.50
C GLU A 216 -50.22 0.52 -20.09
N ASP A 217 -51.39 -0.10 -19.95
CA ASP A 217 -52.66 0.45 -20.44
C ASP A 217 -53.03 1.69 -19.61
N PRO A 218 -53.38 2.84 -20.23
CA PRO A 218 -53.92 4.01 -19.51
C PRO A 218 -55.06 3.68 -18.54
N PHE A 219 -55.80 2.59 -18.73
CA PHE A 219 -56.81 2.16 -17.76
C PHE A 219 -56.23 1.67 -16.42
N GLN A 220 -55.06 1.02 -16.39
CA GLN A 220 -54.41 0.61 -15.13
C GLN A 220 -53.77 1.79 -14.39
N VAL A 221 -53.39 2.84 -15.12
CA VAL A 221 -52.87 4.09 -14.56
C VAL A 221 -53.93 4.86 -13.77
N SER A 222 -55.22 4.64 -14.06
CA SER A 222 -56.34 5.32 -13.41
C SER A 222 -57.16 4.47 -12.42
N THR A 223 -56.94 3.16 -12.31
CA THR A 223 -57.69 2.31 -11.35
C THR A 223 -57.15 2.33 -9.91
N GLY A 224 -56.11 3.12 -9.64
CA GLY A 224 -55.49 3.23 -8.32
C GLY A 224 -56.05 4.33 -7.41
N ASP A 225 -56.83 5.28 -7.94
CA ASP A 225 -57.10 6.54 -7.25
C ASP A 225 -58.56 6.99 -7.43
N ASP A 226 -59.43 6.65 -6.47
CA ASP A 226 -60.60 7.49 -6.20
C ASP A 226 -60.98 7.41 -4.72
N TRP A 227 -60.28 8.17 -3.88
CA TRP A 227 -60.86 8.81 -2.69
C TRP A 227 -60.07 10.08 -2.45
N GLY A 228 -60.65 11.21 -2.89
CA GLY A 228 -60.01 12.51 -2.94
C GLY A 228 -59.45 12.99 -1.61
N ASP A 229 -58.19 13.38 -1.61
CA ASP A 229 -57.75 14.71 -1.16
C ASP A 229 -56.36 14.98 -1.75
N SER A 230 -56.02 16.24 -1.92
CA SER A 230 -54.87 16.74 -2.70
C SER A 230 -53.49 16.27 -2.19
N VAL A 231 -53.03 15.10 -2.61
CA VAL A 231 -51.63 14.65 -2.45
C VAL A 231 -51.21 13.97 -3.76
N GLY A 232 -50.21 14.52 -4.45
CA GLY A 232 -49.68 13.92 -5.68
C GLY A 232 -49.30 12.45 -5.48
N ARG A 233 -49.34 11.66 -6.55
CA ARG A 233 -49.15 10.20 -6.48
C ARG A 233 -47.75 9.89 -5.98
N THR A 234 -47.57 9.07 -4.94
CA THR A 234 -46.22 8.69 -4.51
C THR A 234 -45.46 8.06 -5.67
N CYS A 235 -44.34 8.65 -6.05
CA CYS A 235 -43.60 8.24 -7.23
C CYS A 235 -43.06 6.81 -7.00
N HIS A 236 -43.62 5.85 -7.74
CA HIS A 236 -43.27 4.43 -7.62
C HIS A 236 -41.79 4.14 -7.98
N TYR A 237 -41.13 5.05 -8.69
CA TYR A 237 -39.70 4.94 -9.00
C TYR A 237 -38.81 5.19 -7.78
N CYS A 238 -39.27 5.95 -6.79
CA CYS A 238 -38.52 6.28 -5.57
C CYS A 238 -39.26 6.00 -4.26
N ASN A 239 -40.44 5.36 -4.29
CA ASN A 239 -41.28 5.12 -3.12
C ASN A 239 -41.44 6.38 -2.23
N GLY A 240 -41.67 7.54 -2.84
CA GLY A 240 -41.84 8.79 -2.10
C GLY A 240 -40.55 9.47 -1.61
N ALA A 241 -39.36 8.90 -1.86
CA ALA A 241 -38.08 9.47 -1.40
C ALA A 241 -37.56 10.63 -2.28
N GLY A 242 -38.13 10.84 -3.47
CA GLY A 242 -37.65 11.79 -4.49
C GLY A 242 -36.63 11.17 -5.44
N CYS A 243 -36.85 11.33 -6.75
CA CYS A 243 -35.88 11.01 -7.79
C CYS A 243 -36.08 11.89 -9.02
N ASP A 244 -35.14 11.84 -9.96
CA ASP A 244 -35.18 12.63 -11.21
C ASP A 244 -36.40 12.34 -12.10
N GLN A 245 -37.15 11.25 -11.85
CA GLN A 245 -38.41 10.96 -12.57
C GLN A 245 -39.62 11.69 -11.99
N CYS A 246 -39.50 12.31 -10.82
CA CYS A 246 -40.55 13.08 -10.15
C CYS A 246 -40.04 14.45 -9.69
N ASP A 247 -39.07 15.03 -10.41
CA ASP A 247 -38.43 16.31 -10.07
C ASP A 247 -37.97 16.38 -8.59
N ASN A 248 -37.53 15.25 -8.03
CA ASN A 248 -37.13 15.10 -6.63
C ASN A 248 -38.22 15.44 -5.59
N THR A 249 -39.47 15.56 -5.99
CA THR A 249 -40.59 15.84 -5.07
C THR A 249 -41.05 14.58 -4.33
N GLY A 250 -40.78 13.41 -4.89
CA GLY A 250 -41.28 12.13 -4.36
C GLY A 250 -42.72 11.84 -4.78
N TYR A 251 -43.36 12.77 -5.50
CA TYR A 251 -44.75 12.68 -5.94
C TYR A 251 -44.86 12.99 -7.44
N LEU A 252 -45.84 12.41 -8.12
CA LEU A 252 -46.17 12.63 -9.53
C LEU A 252 -47.46 13.43 -9.66
#